data_AF-A0AA88X9Q7-F1
#
_entry.id   AF-A0AA88X9Q7-F1
#
_cell.length_a   1.000
_cell.length_b   1.000
_cell.length_c   1.000
_cell.angle_alpha   90.00
_cell.angle_beta   90.00
_cell.angle_gamma   90.00
#
_symmetry.space_group_name_H-M   'P 1'
#
loop_
_entity.id
_entity.type
_entity.pdbx_description
1 polymer ?
#
loop_
_entity_poly.entity_id
_entity_poly.type
_entity_poly.pdbx_seq_one_letter_code
_entity_poly.pdbx_strand_id
1 'polypeptide(L)'
;MAFIGDSVAQNHMHSLLCLLSKEETPVPLLLEPNDSKNRIIDFNNSVKSSQTWHFPSHDFTVMALRSNFLVKAEERLAIHGSDSFIYNLNLNKVDDIWAQKLPSFDYAIFSGGHWFFRPNFLYQGIRMEPLDHLKELA
;
A
#
# COMPACT_ATOMS: atom_id res chain seq x y z
N MET A 1 -6.64 -0.62 13.57
CA MET A 1 -6.52 -1.70 12.53
C MET A 1 -6.09 -1.11 11.21
N ALA A 2 -5.12 -1.70 10.51
CA ALA A 2 -4.61 -1.22 9.22
C ALA A 2 -4.71 -2.26 8.10
N PHE A 3 -5.23 -1.87 6.95
CA PHE A 3 -5.20 -2.63 5.70
C PHE A 3 -4.04 -2.15 4.83
N ILE A 4 -3.13 -3.06 4.49
CA ILE A 4 -1.87 -2.75 3.81
C ILE A 4 -1.85 -3.50 2.48
N GLY A 5 -1.78 -2.76 1.37
CA GLY A 5 -1.74 -3.39 0.06
C GLY A 5 -2.19 -2.51 -1.10
N ASP A 6 -2.52 -3.17 -2.20
CA ASP A 6 -2.95 -2.51 -3.43
C ASP A 6 -4.43 -2.07 -3.37
N SER A 7 -5.03 -1.79 -4.53
CA SER A 7 -6.46 -1.43 -4.62
C SER A 7 -7.39 -2.47 -4.00
N VAL A 8 -7.02 -3.75 -3.98
CA VAL A 8 -7.85 -4.82 -3.39
C VAL A 8 -7.88 -4.69 -1.86
N ALA A 9 -6.75 -4.34 -1.24
CA ALA A 9 -6.70 -4.06 0.21
C ALA A 9 -7.63 -2.90 0.60
N GLN A 10 -7.64 -1.84 -0.23
CA GLN A 10 -8.53 -0.70 -0.03
C GLN A 10 -10.01 -1.09 -0.20
N ASN A 11 -10.33 -1.96 -1.15
CA ASN A 11 -11.69 -2.48 -1.32
C ASN A 11 -12.14 -3.31 -0.11
N HIS A 12 -11.28 -4.18 0.42
CA HIS A 12 -11.57 -4.92 1.65
C HIS A 12 -11.85 -3.97 2.84
N MET A 13 -11.03 -2.94 2.99
CA MET A 13 -11.21 -1.92 4.01
C MET A 13 -12.55 -1.17 3.84
N HIS A 14 -12.87 -0.70 2.63
CA HIS A 14 -14.15 -0.05 2.35
C HIS A 14 -15.36 -0.97 2.61
N SER A 15 -15.24 -2.25 2.28
CA SER A 15 -16.28 -3.24 2.59
C SER A 15 -16.53 -3.34 4.09
N LEU A 16 -15.45 -3.38 4.90
CA LEU A 16 -15.56 -3.38 6.36
C LEU A 16 -16.19 -2.07 6.86
N LEU A 17 -15.77 -0.91 6.35
CA LEU A 17 -16.37 0.38 6.73
C LEU A 17 -17.88 0.41 6.46
N CYS A 18 -18.33 -0.08 5.31
CA CYS A 18 -19.77 -0.15 5.00
C CYS A 18 -20.54 -1.11 5.92
N LEU A 19 -19.90 -2.18 6.42
CA LEU A 19 -20.52 -3.07 7.38
C LEU A 19 -20.67 -2.41 8.75
N LEU A 20 -19.60 -1.77 9.22
CA LEU A 20 -19.57 -1.10 10.53
C LEU A 20 -20.39 0.19 10.56
N SER A 21 -20.56 0.86 9.42
CA SER A 21 -21.40 2.07 9.32
C SER A 21 -22.88 1.83 9.59
N LYS A 22 -23.30 0.56 9.68
CA LYS A 22 -24.65 0.20 10.14
C LYS A 22 -24.85 0.41 11.63
N GLU A 23 -23.76 0.36 12.41
CA GLU A 23 -23.76 0.56 13.86
C GLU A 23 -23.36 2.00 14.21
N GLU A 24 -22.29 2.51 13.58
CA GLU A 24 -21.76 3.84 13.88
C GLU A 24 -21.16 4.47 12.62
N THR A 25 -21.54 5.71 12.31
CA THR A 25 -20.95 6.44 11.17
C THR A 25 -19.50 6.82 11.50
N PRO A 26 -18.50 6.36 10.73
CA PRO A 26 -17.12 6.72 10.98
C PRO A 26 -16.84 8.19 10.61
N VAL A 27 -15.96 8.83 11.37
CA VAL A 27 -15.42 10.16 11.06
C VAL A 27 -14.06 10.01 10.38
N PRO A 28 -13.83 10.67 9.23
CA PRO A 28 -12.50 10.71 8.64
C PRO A 28 -11.57 11.51 9.55
N LEU A 29 -10.44 10.91 9.93
CA LEU A 29 -9.38 11.66 10.58
C LEU A 29 -8.67 12.47 9.50
N LEU A 30 -8.96 13.77 9.47
CA LEU A 30 -8.28 14.69 8.58
C LEU A 30 -6.80 14.73 8.98
N LEU A 31 -5.94 14.58 7.96
CA LEU A 31 -4.52 14.83 8.13
C LEU A 31 -4.36 16.30 8.50
N GLU A 32 -3.89 16.56 9.70
CA GLU A 32 -3.45 17.90 10.08
C GLU A 32 -2.49 18.41 8.98
N PRO A 33 -2.68 19.64 8.44
CA PRO A 33 -1.89 20.16 7.33
C PRO A 33 -0.36 20.10 7.56
N ASN A 34 0.04 20.04 8.83
CA ASN A 34 1.41 20.05 9.30
C ASN A 34 1.94 18.65 9.68
N ASP A 35 1.11 17.61 9.63
CA ASP A 35 1.53 16.25 9.95
C ASP A 35 2.18 15.58 8.72
N SER A 36 3.41 16.02 8.48
CA SER A 36 4.33 15.49 7.47
C SER A 36 4.63 14.00 7.62
N LYS A 37 4.27 13.37 8.75
CA LYS A 37 4.47 11.92 8.98
C LYS A 37 3.40 11.05 8.29
N ASN A 38 2.24 11.63 7.97
CA ASN A 38 1.12 10.90 7.36
C ASN A 38 0.84 11.29 5.90
N ARG A 39 1.53 12.30 5.36
CA ARG A 39 1.60 12.52 3.90
C ARG A 39 2.58 11.53 3.28
N ILE A 40 2.05 10.53 2.57
CA ILE A 40 2.88 9.70 1.69
C ILE A 40 2.87 10.38 0.33
N ILE A 41 3.98 11.02 0.00
CA ILE A 41 4.21 11.62 -1.32
C ILE A 41 4.80 10.49 -2.19
N ASP A 42 4.12 10.13 -3.28
CA ASP A 42 4.71 9.18 -4.23
C ASP A 42 5.76 9.86 -5.12
N PHE A 43 6.44 9.06 -5.96
CA PHE A 43 7.48 9.53 -6.88
C PHE A 43 6.99 10.58 -7.89
N ASN A 44 5.66 10.73 -8.05
CA ASN A 44 5.02 11.66 -8.97
C ASN A 44 4.51 12.91 -8.24
N ASN A 45 4.94 13.14 -7.00
CA ASN A 45 4.42 14.19 -6.11
C ASN A 45 2.91 14.08 -5.83
N SER A 46 2.31 12.92 -6.04
CA SER A 46 0.91 12.66 -5.71
C SER A 46 0.82 12.21 -4.24
N VAL A 47 -0.02 12.90 -3.47
CA VAL A 47 -0.29 12.53 -2.08
C VAL A 47 -1.14 11.27 -2.07
N LYS A 48 -0.55 10.10 -1.80
CA LYS A 48 -1.32 8.93 -1.34
C LYS A 48 -1.59 9.16 0.14
N SER A 49 -2.68 9.85 0.45
CA SER A 49 -3.11 9.97 1.85
C SER A 49 -3.34 8.56 2.41
N SER A 50 -2.65 8.21 3.49
CA SER A 50 -3.12 7.11 4.34
C SER A 50 -4.48 7.54 4.86
N GLN A 51 -5.55 6.91 4.39
CA GLN A 51 -6.89 7.30 4.78
C GLN A 51 -7.24 6.56 6.07
N THR A 52 -7.62 7.32 7.10
CA THR A 52 -7.95 6.78 8.42
C THR A 52 -9.33 7.24 8.82
N TRP A 53 -10.09 6.31 9.37
CA TRP A 53 -11.44 6.51 9.88
C TRP A 53 -11.49 6.11 11.35
N HIS A 54 -12.22 6.88 12.15
CA HIS A 54 -12.41 6.64 13.57
C HIS A 54 -13.89 6.41 13.87
N PHE A 55 -14.16 5.47 14.77
CA PHE A 55 -15.46 5.13 15.33
C PHE A 55 -15.43 5.56 16.81
N PRO A 56 -15.88 6.79 17.13
CA PRO A 56 -15.65 7.42 18.43
C PRO A 56 -16.21 6.65 19.62
N SER A 57 -17.35 5.98 19.46
CA SER A 57 -18.03 5.26 20.54
C SER A 57 -17.25 4.03 21.02
N HIS A 58 -16.33 3.53 20.18
CA HIS A 58 -15.54 2.33 20.41
C HIS A 58 -14.04 2.60 20.49
N ASP A 59 -13.64 3.87 20.35
CA ASP A 59 -12.26 4.30 20.13
C ASP A 59 -11.52 3.42 19.09
N PHE A 60 -12.24 3.05 18.03
CA PHE A 60 -11.76 2.10 17.04
C PHE A 60 -11.33 2.84 15.77
N THR A 61 -10.16 2.50 15.24
CA THR A 61 -9.63 3.09 14.00
C THR A 61 -9.43 2.06 12.91
N VAL A 62 -9.79 2.43 11.68
CA VAL A 62 -9.50 1.69 10.45
C VAL A 62 -8.65 2.58 9.55
N MET A 63 -7.54 2.05 9.06
CA MET A 63 -6.62 2.76 8.17
C MET A 63 -6.38 1.95 6.89
N ALA A 64 -6.20 2.63 5.77
CA ALA A 64 -5.64 2.04 4.55
C ALA A 64 -4.25 2.62 4.23
N LEU A 65 -3.29 1.73 4.02
CA LEU A 65 -1.95 2.02 3.56
C LEU A 65 -1.71 1.38 2.21
N ARG A 66 -1.43 2.21 1.22
CA ARG A 66 -1.27 1.73 -0.15
C ARG A 66 0.17 1.27 -0.40
N SER A 67 0.33 0.02 -0.78
CA SER A 67 1.58 -0.55 -1.28
C SER A 67 1.28 -1.55 -2.37
N ASN A 68 1.80 -1.33 -3.59
CA ASN A 68 1.50 -2.19 -4.73
C ASN A 68 2.08 -3.60 -4.56
N PHE A 69 3.26 -3.71 -3.95
CA PHE A 69 4.03 -4.96 -3.85
C PHE A 69 4.37 -5.37 -2.41
N LEU A 70 4.03 -4.58 -1.39
CA LEU A 70 4.44 -4.74 0.02
C LEU A 70 5.96 -4.64 0.27
N VAL A 71 6.78 -4.91 -0.75
CA VAL A 71 8.23 -4.75 -0.79
C VAL A 71 8.61 -3.47 -1.54
N LYS A 72 9.87 -3.06 -1.38
CA LYS A 72 10.42 -1.92 -2.10
C LYS A 72 10.32 -2.15 -3.61
N ALA A 73 9.67 -1.22 -4.28
CA ALA A 73 9.45 -1.24 -5.72
C ALA A 73 9.82 0.12 -6.32
N GLU A 74 10.62 0.10 -7.38
CA GLU A 74 11.06 1.30 -8.10
C GLU A 74 10.54 1.23 -9.52
N GLU A 75 9.74 2.23 -9.92
CA GLU A 75 9.23 2.32 -11.29
C GLU A 75 10.39 2.60 -12.25
N ARG A 76 10.47 1.84 -13.34
CA ARG A 76 11.41 2.18 -14.42
C ARG A 76 10.82 3.35 -15.17
N LEU A 77 11.54 4.47 -15.31
CA LEU A 77 11.12 5.55 -16.20
C LEU A 77 11.27 5.10 -17.66
N ALA A 78 10.22 5.23 -18.47
CA ALA A 78 10.32 5.00 -19.90
C ALA A 78 11.24 6.04 -20.56
N ILE A 79 12.14 5.58 -21.42
CA ILE A 79 13.07 6.42 -22.17
C ILE A 79 12.34 7.21 -23.28
N HIS A 80 11.08 6.86 -23.60
CA HIS A 80 10.35 7.41 -24.76
C HIS A 80 8.86 7.74 -24.51
N GLY A 81 8.49 8.20 -23.32
CA GLY A 81 7.17 8.83 -23.10
C GLY A 81 5.96 7.89 -23.14
N SER A 82 6.15 6.57 -23.05
CA SER A 82 5.07 5.63 -22.72
C SER A 82 4.97 5.49 -21.20
N ASP A 83 3.76 5.42 -20.63
CA ASP A 83 3.57 5.04 -19.23
C ASP A 83 4.27 3.70 -18.95
N SER A 84 5.37 3.72 -18.20
CA SER A 84 6.13 2.52 -17.88
C SER A 84 5.59 1.88 -16.60
N PHE A 85 4.62 0.98 -16.74
CA PHE A 85 4.08 0.16 -15.64
C PHE A 85 5.01 -1.01 -15.22
N ILE A 86 6.33 -0.84 -15.37
CA ILE A 86 7.34 -1.87 -15.11
C ILE A 86 8.12 -1.48 -13.87
N TYR A 87 8.21 -2.40 -12.91
CA TYR A 87 8.87 -2.14 -11.62
C TYR A 87 10.08 -3.04 -11.40
N ASN A 88 11.09 -2.48 -10.73
CA ASN A 88 12.18 -3.22 -10.11
C ASN A 88 11.80 -3.51 -8.66
N LEU A 89 11.66 -4.77 -8.29
CA LEU A 89 11.28 -5.23 -6.96
C LEU A 89 12.51 -5.70 -6.20
N ASN A 90 12.63 -5.29 -4.94
CA ASN A 90 13.62 -5.82 -4.01
C ASN A 90 12.92 -6.63 -2.92
N LEU A 91 12.84 -7.95 -3.09
CA LEU A 91 12.15 -8.84 -2.15
C LEU A 91 12.80 -8.89 -0.76
N ASN A 92 14.06 -8.45 -0.63
CA ASN A 92 14.78 -8.41 0.64
C ASN A 92 14.51 -7.13 1.44
N LYS A 93 13.74 -6.19 0.88
CA LYS A 93 13.41 -4.92 1.54
C LYS A 93 11.90 -4.71 1.51
N VAL A 94 11.30 -4.57 2.69
CA VAL A 94 9.91 -4.14 2.82
C VAL A 94 9.73 -2.70 2.35
N ASP A 95 8.52 -2.34 1.99
CA ASP A 95 8.19 -0.95 1.67
C ASP A 95 8.12 -0.13 2.97
N ASP A 96 9.05 0.82 3.09
CA ASP A 96 9.25 1.66 4.27
C ASP A 96 7.99 2.43 4.68
N ILE A 97 7.12 2.74 3.72
CA ILE A 97 5.88 3.52 3.92
C ILE A 97 4.99 2.90 5.00
N TRP A 98 4.76 1.59 4.92
CA TRP A 98 3.93 0.88 5.90
C TRP A 98 4.76 0.30 7.04
N ALA A 99 6.00 -0.12 6.75
CA ALA A 99 6.85 -0.76 7.75
C ALA A 99 7.15 0.18 8.93
N GLN A 100 7.39 1.47 8.67
CA GLN A 100 7.64 2.45 9.72
C GLN A 100 6.43 2.69 10.64
N LYS A 101 5.21 2.44 10.16
CA LYS A 101 3.97 2.63 10.93
C LYS A 101 3.53 1.36 11.66
N LEU A 102 4.09 0.20 11.31
CA LEU A 102 3.70 -1.09 11.87
C LEU A 102 3.63 -1.13 13.41
N PRO A 103 4.58 -0.51 14.16
CA PRO A 103 4.51 -0.50 15.63
C PRO A 103 3.29 0.23 16.22
N SER A 104 2.58 1.05 15.42
CA SER A 104 1.39 1.79 15.84
C SER A 104 0.07 1.04 15.64
N PHE A 105 0.10 -0.18 15.07
CA PHE A 105 -1.11 -0.91 14.72
C PHE A 105 -1.36 -2.09 15.67
N ASP A 106 -2.58 -2.18 16.21
CA ASP A 106 -3.01 -3.38 16.97
C ASP A 106 -3.20 -4.59 16.05
N TYR A 107 -3.65 -4.34 14.83
CA TYR A 107 -3.91 -5.36 13.81
C TYR A 107 -3.49 -4.84 12.43
N ALA A 108 -2.76 -5.67 11.69
CA ALA A 108 -2.35 -5.41 10.31
C ALA A 108 -2.88 -6.53 9.39
N ILE A 109 -3.61 -6.14 8.34
CA ILE A 109 -4.16 -7.03 7.32
C ILE A 109 -3.42 -6.76 6.02
N PHE A 110 -2.62 -7.73 5.57
CA PHE A 110 -1.87 -7.64 4.32
C PHE A 110 -2.66 -8.22 3.16
N SER A 111 -2.67 -7.52 2.03
CA SER A 111 -3.22 -8.02 0.77
C SER A 111 -2.34 -7.59 -0.39
N GLY A 112 -1.94 -8.54 -1.22
CA GLY A 112 -1.16 -8.28 -2.42
C GLY A 112 -1.25 -9.46 -3.38
N GLY A 113 -1.03 -9.19 -4.66
CA GLY A 113 -1.00 -10.25 -5.67
C GLY A 113 -1.09 -9.70 -7.08
N HIS A 114 -2.10 -8.88 -7.37
CA HIS A 114 -2.41 -8.54 -8.76
C HIS A 114 -1.31 -7.74 -9.46
N TRP A 115 -0.49 -6.98 -8.71
CA TRP A 115 0.66 -6.26 -9.24
C TRP A 115 1.83 -7.17 -9.60
N PHE A 116 1.99 -8.32 -8.93
CA PHE A 116 3.04 -9.29 -9.23
C PHE A 116 2.84 -9.98 -10.59
N PHE A 117 1.61 -10.03 -11.12
CA PHE A 117 1.33 -10.57 -12.45
C PHE A 117 1.69 -9.63 -13.61
N ARG A 118 2.10 -8.38 -13.31
CA ARG A 118 2.61 -7.44 -14.32
C ARG A 118 4.06 -7.79 -14.69
N PRO A 119 4.56 -7.33 -15.85
CA PRO A 119 5.98 -7.41 -16.16
C PRO A 119 6.80 -6.63 -15.11
N ASN A 120 7.52 -7.35 -14.27
CA ASN A 120 8.37 -6.80 -13.22
C ASN A 120 9.75 -7.47 -13.25
N PHE A 121 10.75 -6.84 -12.66
CA PHE A 121 12.09 -7.38 -12.52
C PHE A 121 12.45 -7.54 -11.05
N LEU A 122 13.14 -8.63 -10.71
CA LEU A 122 13.70 -8.85 -9.39
C LEU A 122 15.12 -8.33 -9.29
N TYR A 123 15.41 -7.65 -8.19
CA TYR A 123 16.75 -7.30 -7.77
C TYR A 123 17.38 -8.48 -7.02
N GLN A 124 18.38 -9.13 -7.61
CA GLN A 124 19.14 -10.22 -7.01
C GLN A 124 20.63 -9.85 -6.93
N GLY A 125 20.97 -9.01 -5.94
CA GLY A 125 22.32 -8.47 -5.81
C GLY A 125 22.66 -7.53 -6.98
N ILE A 126 23.66 -7.87 -7.79
CA ILE A 126 24.05 -7.06 -8.97
C ILE A 126 23.23 -7.40 -10.23
N ARG A 127 22.39 -8.44 -10.17
CA ARG A 127 21.70 -9.02 -11.33
C ARG A 127 20.21 -8.71 -11.29
N MET A 128 19.65 -8.36 -12.44
CA MET A 128 18.23 -8.08 -12.65
C MET A 128 17.62 -9.19 -13.50
N GLU A 129 16.60 -9.87 -12.99
CA GLU A 129 15.94 -10.99 -13.69
C GLU A 129 14.44 -10.72 -13.84
N PRO A 130 13.79 -11.09 -14.95
CA PRO A 130 12.33 -11.01 -15.09
C PRO A 130 11.61 -11.83 -14.01
N LEU A 131 10.49 -11.30 -13.50
CA LEU A 131 9.59 -11.97 -12.57
C LEU A 131 8.69 -13.01 -13.27
N ASP A 132 9.16 -13.69 -14.30
CA ASP A 132 8.33 -14.63 -15.07
C ASP A 132 8.22 -16.01 -14.39
N HIS A 133 9.11 -16.31 -13.43
CA HIS A 133 9.24 -17.62 -12.79
C HIS A 133 8.35 -17.86 -11.55
N LEU A 134 7.58 -16.88 -11.08
CA LEU A 134 6.66 -17.07 -9.93
C LEU A 134 5.24 -17.47 -10.32
N LYS A 135 4.94 -17.63 -11.62
CA LYS A 135 3.63 -18.09 -12.08
C LYS A 135 3.33 -19.56 -11.74
N GLU A 136 4.31 -20.32 -11.26
CA GLU A 136 4.16 -21.75 -10.91
C GLU A 136 3.84 -22.01 -9.43
N LEU A 137 3.66 -20.97 -8.58
CA LEU A 137 3.42 -21.14 -7.14
C LEU A 137 2.09 -20.52 -6.64
N ALA A 138 1.11 -20.32 -7.52
CA ALA A 138 -0.25 -19.89 -7.17
C ALA A 138 -1.28 -20.94 -7.54
#